data_AF-A0A1S2VIH5-F1
#
_entry.id   AF-A0A1S2VIH5-F1
#
_cell.length_a   1.000
_cell.length_b   1.000
_cell.length_c   1.000
_cell.angle_alpha   90.00
_cell.angle_beta   90.00
_cell.angle_gamma   90.00
#
_symmetry.space_group_name_H-M   'P 1'
#
loop_
_entity.id
_entity.type
_entity.pdbx_description
1 polymer ?
#
loop_
_entity_poly.entity_id
_entity_poly.type
_entity_poly.pdbx_seq_one_letter_code
_entity_poly.pdbx_strand_id
1 'polypeptide(L)'
;MRSTRDFLTGLLTGVAIGILTAPRSGKETRQQIADEANKRSQDLKDQWEKGVEQVKQGYDQAKAQVNQYADKAKEQLDTIQNRAQNKYAYDKEEVREKYNDKVDELADKTKDGVEQAKDAFKVG
;
A
#
# COMPACT_ATOMS: atom_id res chain seq x y z
N MET A 1 -2.25 12.74 16.87
CA MET A 1 -2.16 11.46 16.13
C MET A 1 -2.73 11.60 14.71
N ARG A 2 -2.15 12.45 13.84
CA ARG A 2 -2.60 12.62 12.44
C ARG A 2 -1.86 11.69 11.45
N SER A 3 -0.58 11.41 11.70
CA SER A 3 0.32 10.72 10.76
C SER A 3 -0.09 9.31 10.32
N THR A 4 -0.75 8.52 11.18
CA THR A 4 -1.14 7.14 10.82
C THR A 4 -2.28 7.09 9.81
N ARG A 5 -3.21 8.06 9.85
CA ARG A 5 -4.34 8.13 8.91
C ARG A 5 -3.89 8.56 7.52
N ASP A 6 -2.99 9.54 7.47
CA ASP A 6 -2.43 10.04 6.20
C ASP A 6 -1.58 8.96 5.51
N PHE A 7 -0.82 8.18 6.29
CA PHE A 7 -0.06 7.02 5.78
C PHE A 7 -0.96 5.93 5.18
N LEU A 8 -2.04 5.53 5.87
CA LEU A 8 -2.97 4.50 5.39
C LEU A 8 -3.70 4.96 4.12
N THR A 9 -4.09 6.24 4.08
CA THR A 9 -4.74 6.86 2.92
C THR A 9 -3.80 6.87 1.72
N GLY A 10 -2.53 7.24 1.93
CA GLY A 10 -1.49 7.19 0.89
C GLY A 10 -1.22 5.77 0.37
N LEU A 11 -1.16 4.77 1.27
CA LEU A 11 -0.94 3.37 0.89
C LEU A 11 -2.11 2.81 0.05
N LEU A 12 -3.36 3.04 0.48
CA LEU A 12 -4.54 2.59 -0.27
C LEU A 12 -4.62 3.23 -1.65
N THR A 13 -4.34 4.54 -1.73
CA THR A 13 -4.31 5.29 -3.00
C THR A 13 -3.21 4.76 -3.91
N GLY A 14 -2.01 4.52 -3.37
CA GLY A 14 -0.90 3.96 -4.13
C GLY A 14 -1.21 2.56 -4.68
N VAL A 15 -1.85 1.70 -3.89
CA VAL A 15 -2.31 0.37 -4.35
C VAL A 15 -3.38 0.50 -5.43
N ALA A 16 -4.36 1.38 -5.25
CA ALA A 16 -5.42 1.61 -6.22
C ALA A 16 -4.86 2.11 -7.56
N ILE A 17 -4.00 3.14 -7.52
CA ILE A 17 -3.32 3.66 -8.72
C ILE A 17 -2.44 2.58 -9.33
N GLY A 18 -1.64 1.85 -8.55
CA GLY A 18 -0.77 0.78 -9.05
C GLY A 18 -1.54 -0.34 -9.75
N ILE A 19 -2.68 -0.77 -9.20
CA ILE A 19 -3.55 -1.78 -9.81
C ILE A 19 -4.24 -1.22 -11.07
N LEU A 20 -4.74 0.02 -11.03
CA LEU A 20 -5.43 0.65 -12.17
C LEU A 20 -4.49 1.04 -13.32
N THR A 21 -3.22 1.32 -13.01
CA THR A 21 -2.21 1.76 -13.97
C THR A 21 -1.43 0.58 -14.55
N ALA A 22 -1.59 -0.64 -14.02
CA ALA A 22 -0.92 -1.84 -14.51
C ALA A 22 -1.37 -2.16 -15.97
N PRO A 23 -0.56 -1.85 -17.01
CA PRO A 23 -1.07 -1.75 -18.39
C PRO A 23 -0.97 -3.06 -19.18
N ARG A 24 -1.02 -4.23 -18.53
CA ARG A 24 -0.74 -5.51 -19.22
C ARG A 24 -1.67 -6.65 -18.79
N SER A 25 -2.21 -7.34 -19.79
CA SER A 25 -2.69 -8.71 -19.60
C SER A 25 -1.48 -9.60 -19.28
N GLY A 26 -1.57 -10.46 -18.26
CA GLY A 26 -0.44 -11.29 -17.81
C GLY A 26 0.18 -12.18 -18.89
N LYS A 27 -0.45 -12.33 -20.07
CA LYS A 27 0.10 -13.02 -21.24
C LYS A 27 1.24 -12.24 -21.89
N GLU A 28 1.05 -10.94 -22.14
CA GLU A 28 2.11 -10.10 -22.69
C GLU A 28 3.24 -9.89 -21.68
N THR A 29 2.91 -9.72 -20.40
CA THR A 29 3.93 -9.59 -19.34
C THR A 29 4.78 -10.85 -19.24
N ARG A 30 4.19 -12.05 -19.35
CA ARG A 30 4.96 -13.30 -19.36
C ARG A 30 5.82 -13.44 -20.61
N GLN A 31 5.32 -13.07 -21.79
CA GLN A 31 6.10 -13.11 -23.03
C GLN A 31 7.28 -12.13 -22.97
N GLN A 32 7.04 -10.88 -22.57
CA GLN A 32 8.09 -9.88 -22.42
C GLN A 32 9.10 -10.25 -21.33
N ILE A 33 8.64 -10.76 -20.18
CA ILE A 33 9.55 -11.27 -19.15
C ILE A 33 10.36 -12.45 -19.70
N ALA A 34 9.76 -13.37 -20.45
CA ALA A 34 10.48 -14.52 -21.01
C ALA A 34 11.54 -14.09 -22.05
N ASP A 35 11.22 -13.13 -22.93
CA ASP A 35 12.14 -12.61 -23.94
C ASP A 35 13.26 -11.75 -23.32
N GLU A 36 12.92 -10.88 -22.37
CA GLU A 36 13.87 -9.99 -21.68
C GLU A 36 14.73 -10.77 -20.68
N ALA A 37 14.15 -11.76 -19.99
CA ALA A 37 14.88 -12.65 -19.10
C ALA A 37 15.87 -13.48 -19.89
N ASN A 38 15.52 -14.09 -21.04
CA ASN A 38 16.49 -14.88 -21.79
C ASN A 38 17.73 -14.08 -22.24
N LYS A 39 17.62 -12.76 -22.47
CA LYS A 39 18.75 -11.91 -22.84
C LYS A 39 19.52 -11.29 -21.67
N ARG A 40 18.91 -11.15 -20.49
CA ARG A 40 19.52 -10.47 -19.32
C ARG A 40 19.57 -11.32 -18.04
N SER A 41 19.17 -12.59 -18.09
CA SER A 41 18.97 -13.47 -16.93
C SER A 41 20.19 -13.56 -16.03
N GLN A 42 21.41 -13.60 -16.58
CA GLN A 42 22.61 -13.77 -15.77
C GLN A 42 22.88 -12.56 -14.86
N ASP A 43 22.90 -11.34 -15.40
CA ASP A 43 23.14 -10.12 -14.59
C ASP A 43 21.94 -9.71 -13.73
N LEU A 44 20.71 -9.98 -14.18
CA LEU A 44 19.52 -9.68 -13.39
C LEU A 44 19.36 -10.65 -12.22
N LYS A 45 19.72 -11.92 -12.39
CA LYS A 45 19.55 -12.92 -11.33
C LYS A 45 20.49 -12.64 -10.17
N ASP A 46 21.74 -12.27 -10.43
CA ASP A 46 22.69 -11.86 -9.38
C ASP A 46 22.25 -10.58 -8.64
N GLN A 47 21.71 -9.59 -9.37
CA GLN A 47 21.19 -8.36 -8.75
C GLN A 47 19.88 -8.59 -7.99
N TRP A 48 19.01 -9.44 -8.52
CA TRP A 48 17.75 -9.83 -7.89
C TRP A 48 18.01 -10.65 -6.64
N GLU A 49 18.91 -11.63 -6.67
CA GLU A 49 19.30 -12.40 -5.50
C GLU A 49 19.88 -11.50 -4.41
N LYS A 50 20.80 -10.58 -4.76
CA LYS A 50 21.31 -9.57 -3.81
C LYS A 50 20.23 -8.66 -3.26
N GLY A 51 19.30 -8.20 -4.11
CA GLY A 51 18.18 -7.35 -3.70
C GLY A 51 17.22 -8.09 -2.76
N VAL A 52 16.89 -9.34 -3.07
CA VAL A 52 16.05 -10.20 -2.23
C VAL A 52 16.75 -10.52 -0.90
N GLU A 53 18.06 -10.72 -0.89
CA GLU A 53 18.82 -10.93 0.35
C GLU A 53 18.82 -9.69 1.24
N GLN A 54 19.03 -8.50 0.68
CA GLN A 54 18.94 -7.24 1.42
C GLN A 54 17.52 -7.00 1.97
N VAL A 55 16.50 -7.30 1.16
CA VAL A 55 15.10 -7.23 1.60
C VAL A 55 14.82 -8.24 2.71
N LYS A 56 15.32 -9.48 2.61
CA LYS A 56 15.18 -10.49 3.68
C LYS A 56 15.83 -10.04 4.98
N GLN A 57 17.07 -9.53 4.92
CA GLN A 57 17.76 -9.02 6.11
C GLN A 57 17.02 -7.84 6.74
N GLY A 58 16.57 -6.88 5.93
CA GLY A 58 15.74 -5.77 6.39
C GLY A 58 14.37 -6.22 6.93
N TYR A 59 13.78 -7.25 6.32
CA TYR A 59 12.51 -7.83 6.74
C TYR A 59 12.63 -8.54 8.09
N ASP A 60 13.69 -9.32 8.34
CA ASP A 60 13.87 -9.97 9.65
C ASP A 60 14.09 -8.93 10.77
N GLN A 61 14.85 -7.86 10.51
CA GLN A 61 15.00 -6.74 11.44
C GLN A 61 13.67 -5.99 11.66
N ALA A 62 12.93 -5.74 10.59
CA ALA A 62 11.61 -5.11 10.67
C ALA A 62 10.61 -5.99 11.40
N LYS A 63 10.61 -7.32 11.16
CA LYS A 63 9.75 -8.29 11.84
C LYS A 63 10.03 -8.36 13.32
N ALA A 64 11.31 -8.32 13.73
CA ALA A 64 11.68 -8.25 15.14
C ALA A 64 11.16 -6.97 15.82
N GLN A 65 11.31 -5.81 15.17
CA GLN A 65 10.76 -4.55 15.68
C GLN A 65 9.23 -4.54 15.68
N VAL A 66 8.60 -4.99 14.59
CA VAL A 66 7.15 -5.09 14.46
C VAL A 66 6.57 -6.01 15.52
N ASN A 67 7.19 -7.15 15.85
CA ASN A 67 6.71 -8.00 16.95
C ASN A 67 6.74 -7.25 18.30
N GLN A 68 7.84 -6.57 18.64
CA GLN A 68 7.94 -5.79 19.88
C GLN A 68 6.92 -4.64 19.94
N TYR A 69 6.67 -3.97 18.82
CA TYR A 69 5.66 -2.93 18.72
C TYR A 69 4.24 -3.50 18.65
N ALA A 70 4.03 -4.67 18.06
CA ALA A 70 2.75 -5.35 17.96
C ALA A 70 2.29 -5.87 19.31
N ASP A 71 3.20 -6.37 20.16
CA ASP A 71 2.87 -6.76 21.53
C ASP A 71 2.49 -5.54 22.37
N LYS A 72 3.26 -4.44 22.29
CA LYS A 72 2.89 -3.15 22.93
C LYS A 72 1.59 -2.56 22.37
N ALA A 73 1.35 -2.73 21.07
CA ALA A 73 0.13 -2.26 20.43
C ALA A 73 -1.05 -3.13 20.83
N LYS A 74 -0.91 -4.46 20.93
CA LYS A 74 -1.95 -5.36 21.47
C LYS A 74 -2.31 -4.99 22.89
N GLU A 75 -1.33 -4.76 23.77
CA GLU A 75 -1.60 -4.38 25.16
C GLU A 75 -2.31 -3.02 25.26
N GLN A 76 -1.90 -2.04 24.45
CA GLN A 76 -2.58 -0.75 24.36
C GLN A 76 -3.96 -0.87 23.70
N LEU A 77 -4.12 -1.73 22.70
CA LEU A 77 -5.39 -2.00 22.02
C LEU A 77 -6.36 -2.73 22.93
N ASP A 78 -5.94 -3.67 23.77
CA ASP A 78 -6.79 -4.33 24.77
C ASP A 78 -7.29 -3.31 25.81
N THR A 79 -6.42 -2.40 26.23
CA THR A 79 -6.75 -1.31 27.17
C THR A 79 -7.69 -0.27 26.53
N ILE A 80 -7.44 0.07 25.26
CA ILE A 80 -8.28 0.96 24.47
C ILE A 80 -9.61 0.28 24.15
N GLN A 81 -9.63 -1.01 23.79
CA GLN A 81 -10.83 -1.75 23.42
C GLN A 81 -11.77 -1.91 24.62
N ASN A 82 -11.23 -2.18 25.82
CA ASN A 82 -12.00 -2.17 27.07
C ASN A 82 -12.55 -0.77 27.43
N ARG A 83 -11.79 0.32 27.18
CA ARG A 83 -12.33 1.69 27.33
C ARG A 83 -13.27 2.11 26.19
N ALA A 84 -13.06 1.58 25.00
CA ALA A 84 -13.76 1.91 23.78
C ALA A 84 -15.13 1.24 23.75
N GLN A 85 -15.26 0.00 24.22
CA GLN A 85 -16.56 -0.65 24.37
C GLN A 85 -17.54 0.19 25.22
N ASN A 86 -17.04 0.98 26.18
CA ASN A 86 -17.84 1.90 26.98
C ASN A 86 -18.07 3.30 26.36
N LYS A 87 -17.33 3.69 25.30
CA LYS A 87 -17.41 5.03 24.66
C LYS A 87 -17.86 5.04 23.19
N TYR A 88 -17.78 3.91 22.47
CA TYR A 88 -17.99 3.83 21.02
C TYR A 88 -19.43 3.51 20.59
N ALA A 89 -20.36 3.33 21.53
CA ALA A 89 -21.78 3.18 21.19
C ALA A 89 -22.42 4.49 20.69
N TYR A 90 -21.78 5.65 20.90
CA TYR A 90 -22.41 6.97 20.69
C TYR A 90 -22.04 7.67 19.37
N ASP A 91 -21.04 7.18 18.62
CA ASP A 91 -20.38 8.00 17.59
C ASP A 91 -20.28 7.32 16.22
N LYS A 92 -21.20 6.39 15.96
CA LYS A 92 -21.16 5.56 14.75
C LYS A 92 -21.55 6.32 13.49
N GLU A 93 -22.40 7.35 13.61
CA GLU A 93 -22.85 8.18 12.48
C GLU A 93 -21.81 9.24 12.10
N GLU A 94 -21.25 9.99 13.05
CA GLU A 94 -20.23 11.02 12.77
C GLU A 94 -18.94 10.42 12.22
N VAL A 95 -18.55 9.23 12.73
CA VAL A 95 -17.40 8.48 12.20
C VAL A 95 -17.68 7.99 10.78
N ARG A 96 -18.91 7.56 10.46
CA ARG A 96 -19.28 7.12 9.11
C ARG A 96 -19.26 8.26 8.12
N GLU A 97 -19.80 9.42 8.50
CA GLU A 97 -19.87 10.61 7.66
C GLU A 97 -18.45 11.10 7.32
N LYS A 98 -17.59 11.25 8.34
CA LYS A 98 -16.17 11.58 8.15
C LYS A 98 -15.38 10.54 7.37
N TYR A 99 -15.84 9.29 7.33
CA TYR A 99 -15.22 8.23 6.54
C TYR A 99 -15.63 8.33 5.07
N ASN A 100 -16.92 8.53 4.80
CA ASN A 100 -17.45 8.67 3.45
C ASN A 100 -16.89 9.91 2.75
N ASP A 101 -16.91 11.08 3.41
CA ASP A 101 -16.38 12.32 2.82
C ASP A 101 -14.89 12.19 2.44
N LYS A 102 -14.11 11.48 3.25
CA LYS A 102 -12.69 11.24 2.98
C LYS A 102 -12.45 10.23 1.87
N VAL A 103 -13.31 9.21 1.77
CA VAL A 103 -13.23 8.21 0.71
C VAL A 103 -13.60 8.84 -0.64
N ASP A 104 -14.62 9.70 -0.67
CA ASP A 104 -15.04 10.41 -1.87
C ASP A 104 -13.97 11.43 -2.31
N GLU A 105 -13.43 12.24 -1.39
CA GLU A 105 -12.33 13.17 -1.72
C GLU A 105 -11.09 12.43 -2.26
N LEU A 106 -10.81 11.23 -1.73
CA LEU A 106 -9.71 10.40 -2.20
C LEU A 106 -9.97 9.83 -3.58
N ALA A 107 -11.20 9.36 -3.82
CA ALA A 107 -11.62 8.85 -5.12
C ALA A 107 -11.51 9.93 -6.21
N ASP A 108 -11.94 11.15 -5.92
CA ASP A 108 -11.85 12.28 -6.84
C ASP A 108 -10.39 12.66 -7.14
N LYS A 109 -9.55 12.81 -6.10
CA LYS A 109 -8.11 13.09 -6.31
C LYS A 109 -7.39 11.98 -7.07
N THR A 110 -7.76 10.73 -6.83
CA THR A 110 -7.21 9.59 -7.56
C THR A 110 -7.63 9.63 -9.02
N LYS A 111 -8.90 9.93 -9.30
CA LYS A 111 -9.42 10.03 -10.67
C LYS A 111 -8.72 11.15 -11.45
N ASP A 112 -8.59 12.34 -10.86
CA ASP A 112 -7.91 13.48 -11.49
C ASP A 112 -6.43 13.18 -11.78
N GLY A 113 -5.73 12.56 -10.81
CA GLY A 113 -4.32 12.18 -10.99
C GLY A 113 -4.12 11.11 -12.08
N VAL A 114 -5.05 10.16 -12.19
CA VAL A 114 -5.03 9.11 -13.21
C VAL A 114 -5.34 9.68 -14.60
N GLU A 115 -6.29 10.61 -14.73
CA GLU A 115 -6.57 11.27 -16.02
C GLU A 115 -5.40 12.13 -16.50
N GLN A 116 -4.78 12.91 -15.61
CA GLN A 116 -3.59 13.69 -15.94
C GLN A 116 -2.43 12.80 -16.38
N ALA A 117 -2.18 11.69 -15.68
CA ALA A 117 -1.16 10.74 -16.08
C ALA A 117 -1.47 10.13 -17.46
N LYS A 118 -2.73 9.72 -17.68
CA LYS A 118 -3.17 9.13 -18.95
C LYS A 118 -3.00 10.10 -20.12
N ASP A 119 -3.31 11.39 -19.96
CA ASP A 119 -3.11 12.40 -20.99
C ASP A 119 -1.62 12.68 -21.25
N ALA A 120 -0.80 12.73 -20.20
CA ALA A 120 0.65 12.85 -20.35
C ALA A 120 1.27 11.67 -21.12
N PHE A 121 0.75 10.45 -20.93
CA PHE A 121 1.17 9.26 -21.70
C PHE A 121 0.62 9.21 -23.13
N LYS A 122 -0.39 10.01 -23.47
CA LYS A 122 -1.04 10.01 -24.80
C LYS A 122 -0.49 11.09 -25.73
N VAL A 123 0.16 12.11 -25.16
CA VAL A 123 0.76 13.25 -25.89
C VAL A 123 2.28 13.05 -26.10
N GLY A 124 2.87 11.99 -25.53
CA GLY A 124 4.27 11.57 -25.75
C GLY A 124 4.43 10.49 -26.81
#